data_AF-A0A0C5BIS9-F1
#
_entry.id   AF-A0A0C5BIS9-F1
#
_cell.length_a   1.000
_cell.length_b   1.000
_cell.length_c   1.000
_cell.angle_alpha   90.00
_cell.angle_beta   90.00
_cell.angle_gamma   90.00
#
_symmetry.space_group_name_H-M   'P 1'
#
loop_
_entity.id
_entity.type
_entity.pdbx_description
1 polymer ?
#
loop_
_entity_poly.entity_id
_entity_poly.type
_entity_poly.pdbx_seq_one_letter_code
_entity_poly.pdbx_strand_id
1 'polypeptide(L)'
;MEAGHRCAVPTCKQTAALQFAHIVPWSEARSHEFGNMIVLCAICHARYDTRGEIDRKSILGYKSNLAVLNSRYGELERRLLNWFGRDPSAHYVDLDRSIETRLQLSFLINDGLLELWEIEGGAEMVVNGFTVGKKDRYIITRRGREMIRHLDAAEPILDA
;
A
#
# COMPACT_ATOMS: atom_id res chain seq x y z
N MET A 1 -6.38 11.60 -10.67
CA MET A 1 -6.06 12.25 -9.38
C MET A 1 -5.62 11.16 -8.40
N GLU A 2 -4.38 11.18 -7.90
CA GLU A 2 -3.76 10.05 -7.13
C GLU A 2 -4.44 9.76 -5.78
N ALA A 3 -5.15 10.74 -5.21
CA ALA A 3 -5.82 10.61 -3.92
C ALA A 3 -7.26 10.05 -4.01
N GLY A 4 -7.76 9.71 -5.20
CA GLY A 4 -9.09 9.11 -5.38
C GLY A 4 -10.26 9.97 -4.85
N HIS A 5 -10.18 11.30 -5.00
CA HIS A 5 -11.15 12.26 -4.46
C HIS A 5 -11.31 12.19 -2.93
N ARG A 6 -10.21 11.94 -2.21
CA ARG A 6 -10.14 11.92 -0.75
C ARG A 6 -8.92 12.68 -0.26
N CYS A 7 -8.93 13.08 1.01
CA CYS A 7 -7.75 13.59 1.69
C CYS A 7 -6.62 12.53 1.69
N ALA A 8 -5.41 12.95 1.34
CA ALA A 8 -4.23 12.10 1.27
C ALA A 8 -3.78 11.54 2.63
N VAL A 9 -4.06 12.25 3.74
CA VAL A 9 -3.69 11.77 5.08
C VAL A 9 -4.34 10.41 5.33
N PRO A 10 -3.57 9.34 5.59
CA PRO A 10 -4.06 7.97 5.61
C PRO A 10 -5.24 7.71 6.54
N THR A 11 -5.28 8.38 7.70
CA THR A 11 -6.33 8.22 8.71
C THR A 11 -7.51 9.17 8.53
N CYS A 12 -7.40 10.21 7.69
CA CYS A 12 -8.46 11.20 7.51
C CYS A 12 -9.46 10.76 6.43
N LYS A 13 -8.98 10.53 5.20
CA LYS A 13 -9.77 10.12 4.01
C LYS A 13 -11.06 10.89 3.74
N GLN A 14 -11.25 12.07 4.34
CA GLN A 14 -12.41 12.95 4.13
C GLN A 14 -12.58 13.25 2.64
N THR A 15 -13.82 13.30 2.16
CA THR A 15 -14.18 13.55 0.75
C THR A 15 -14.62 14.99 0.49
N ALA A 16 -14.88 15.76 1.55
CA ALA A 16 -15.30 17.15 1.48
C ALA A 16 -14.15 18.15 1.69
N ALA A 17 -14.32 19.37 1.14
CA ALA A 17 -13.41 20.50 1.30
C ALA A 17 -11.95 20.16 0.94
N LEU A 18 -11.76 19.47 -0.17
CA LEU A 18 -10.44 19.10 -0.68
C LEU A 18 -9.73 20.29 -1.32
N GLN A 19 -8.43 20.38 -1.09
CA GLN A 19 -7.55 21.44 -1.53
C GLN A 19 -6.23 20.83 -2.01
N PHE A 20 -5.60 21.49 -2.99
CA PHE A 20 -4.23 21.18 -3.36
C PHE A 20 -3.27 21.93 -2.45
N ALA A 21 -2.34 21.21 -1.86
CA ALA A 21 -1.27 21.74 -1.02
C ALA A 21 0.07 21.55 -1.74
N HIS A 22 0.98 22.52 -1.59
CA HIS A 22 2.35 22.40 -2.06
C HIS A 22 3.21 21.69 -1.01
N ILE A 23 3.92 20.63 -1.39
CA ILE A 23 4.83 19.92 -0.47
C ILE A 23 6.05 20.80 -0.14
N VAL A 24 6.62 21.45 -1.15
CA VAL A 24 7.59 22.52 -0.99
C VAL A 24 6.84 23.83 -1.19
N PRO A 25 6.82 24.75 -0.19
CA PRO A 25 6.06 25.97 -0.24
C PRO A 25 6.28 26.76 -1.52
N TRP A 26 5.23 27.40 -2.01
CA TRP A 26 5.28 28.23 -3.21
C TRP A 26 6.41 29.27 -3.17
N SER A 27 6.70 29.83 -2.00
CA SER A 27 7.79 30.80 -1.81
C SER A 27 9.17 30.27 -2.21
N GLU A 28 9.38 28.96 -2.10
CA GLU A 28 10.62 28.24 -2.41
C GLU A 28 10.58 27.64 -3.82
N ALA A 29 9.58 26.82 -4.13
CA ALA A 29 9.55 26.02 -5.36
C ALA A 29 8.99 26.78 -6.58
N ARG A 30 8.03 27.69 -6.37
CA ARG A 30 7.29 28.40 -7.42
C ARG A 30 6.79 27.50 -8.56
N SER A 31 6.46 26.25 -8.24
CA SER A 31 6.04 25.24 -9.22
C SER A 31 4.76 24.54 -8.78
N HIS A 32 3.91 24.23 -9.75
CA HIS A 32 2.71 23.38 -9.60
C HIS A 32 2.93 21.99 -10.20
N GLU A 33 4.19 21.55 -10.24
CA GLU A 33 4.52 20.24 -10.79
C GLU A 33 3.85 19.15 -9.97
N PHE A 34 3.43 18.09 -10.65
CA PHE A 34 2.72 16.98 -10.03
C PHE A 34 3.45 16.44 -8.79
N GLY A 35 4.78 16.34 -8.84
CA GLY A 35 5.63 15.90 -7.72
C GLY A 35 5.58 16.81 -6.49
N ASN A 36 5.26 18.09 -6.65
CA ASN A 36 5.17 19.07 -5.58
C ASN A 36 3.74 19.29 -5.05
N MET A 37 2.72 18.64 -5.62
CA MET A 37 1.33 18.84 -5.22
C MET A 37 0.77 17.62 -4.49
N ILE A 38 -0.06 17.81 -3.47
CA ILE A 38 -0.79 16.75 -2.78
C ILE A 38 -2.22 17.22 -2.45
N VAL A 39 -3.19 16.32 -2.40
CA VAL A 39 -4.59 16.65 -2.06
C VAL A 39 -4.83 16.45 -0.57
N LEU A 40 -5.22 17.49 0.16
CA LEU A 40 -5.59 17.45 1.57
C LEU A 40 -6.99 18.03 1.78
N CYS A 41 -7.72 17.60 2.80
CA CYS A 41 -8.89 18.37 3.23
C CYS A 41 -8.44 19.66 3.92
N ALA A 42 -9.29 20.68 3.96
CA ALA A 42 -8.97 21.99 4.56
C ALA A 42 -8.40 21.90 5.99
N ILE A 43 -8.85 20.93 6.78
CA ILE A 43 -8.34 20.70 8.14
C ILE A 43 -6.90 20.18 8.09
N CYS A 44 -6.63 19.13 7.32
CA CYS A 44 -5.28 18.56 7.24
C CYS A 44 -4.30 19.52 6.55
N HIS A 45 -4.79 20.30 5.59
CA HIS A 45 -4.01 21.35 4.94
C HIS A 45 -3.58 22.42 5.96
N ALA A 46 -4.49 22.91 6.81
CA ALA A 46 -4.15 23.86 7.87
C ALA A 46 -3.17 23.27 8.91
N ARG A 47 -3.35 21.98 9.27
CA ARG A 47 -2.43 21.27 10.17
C ARG A 47 -1.02 21.19 9.60
N TYR A 48 -0.89 21.06 8.29
CA TYR A 48 0.38 21.05 7.58
C TYR A 48 0.98 22.47 7.44
N ASP A 49 0.32 23.34 6.69
CA ASP A 49 0.90 24.63 6.26
C ASP A 49 0.87 25.72 7.34
N THR A 50 -0.19 25.78 8.14
CA THR A 50 -0.41 26.89 9.08
C THR A 50 0.04 26.56 10.49
N ARG A 51 -0.21 25.33 10.95
CA ARG A 51 0.02 24.93 12.35
C ARG A 51 1.30 24.13 12.55
N GLY A 52 1.87 23.56 11.49
CA GLY A 52 3.08 22.73 11.58
C GLY A 52 2.91 21.43 12.39
N GLU A 53 1.68 20.94 12.54
CA GLU A 53 1.36 19.69 13.26
C GLU A 53 1.64 18.44 12.41
N ILE A 54 1.60 18.57 11.08
CA ILE A 54 2.03 17.54 10.13
C ILE A 54 3.29 18.09 9.48
N ASP A 55 4.37 17.32 9.50
CA ASP A 55 5.64 17.76 8.92
C ASP A 55 5.76 17.40 7.43
N ARG A 56 6.70 18.05 6.72
CA ARG A 56 6.94 17.83 5.28
C ARG A 56 7.34 16.39 4.96
N LYS A 57 8.09 15.72 5.83
CA LYS A 57 8.50 14.31 5.62
C LYS A 57 7.28 13.39 5.68
N SER A 58 6.34 13.65 6.58
CA SER A 58 5.05 12.95 6.61
C SER A 58 4.26 13.15 5.32
N ILE A 59 4.17 14.39 4.80
CA ILE A 59 3.49 14.69 3.53
C ILE A 59 4.13 13.96 2.34
N LEU A 60 5.47 13.95 2.25
CA LEU A 60 6.20 13.17 1.23
C LEU A 60 5.86 11.68 1.32
N GLY A 61 5.90 11.12 2.53
CA GLY A 61 5.50 9.74 2.78
C GLY A 61 4.05 9.47 2.37
N TYR A 62 3.13 10.40 2.63
CA TYR A 62 1.74 10.26 2.16
C TYR A 62 1.68 10.23 0.64
N LYS A 63 2.32 11.18 -0.05
CA LYS A 63 2.32 11.26 -1.52
C LYS A 63 2.87 9.99 -2.17
N SER A 64 4.03 9.51 -1.72
CA SER A 64 4.62 8.26 -2.22
C SER A 64 3.68 7.08 -2.00
N ASN A 65 2.95 7.07 -0.89
CA ASN A 65 1.93 6.07 -0.58
C ASN A 65 0.62 6.26 -1.36
N LEU A 66 0.28 7.45 -1.87
CA LEU A 66 -0.97 7.65 -2.63
C LEU A 66 -0.95 6.87 -3.95
N ALA A 67 0.22 6.81 -4.60
CA ALA A 67 0.41 6.09 -5.86
C ALA A 67 0.21 4.56 -5.69
N VAL A 68 0.40 4.04 -4.47
CA VAL A 68 0.53 2.61 -4.21
C VAL A 68 -0.64 2.06 -3.37
N LEU A 69 -1.11 2.82 -2.38
CA LEU A 69 -1.91 2.31 -1.26
C LEU A 69 -3.33 2.83 -1.19
N ASN A 70 -3.73 3.84 -1.97
CA ASN A 70 -4.97 4.56 -1.65
C ASN A 70 -6.27 3.78 -1.81
N SER A 71 -6.31 2.77 -2.67
CA SER A 71 -7.48 1.89 -2.80
C SER A 71 -7.18 0.53 -3.44
N ARG A 72 -5.94 0.26 -3.86
CA ARG A 72 -5.65 -0.94 -4.66
C ARG A 72 -5.48 -2.18 -3.80
N TYR A 73 -4.78 -2.08 -2.66
CA TYR A 73 -4.49 -3.22 -1.80
C TYR A 73 -5.29 -3.19 -0.49
N GLY A 74 -5.92 -4.30 -0.17
CA GLY A 74 -6.67 -4.53 1.06
C GLY A 74 -5.81 -4.57 2.32
N GLU A 75 -6.43 -4.76 3.48
CA GLU A 75 -5.71 -4.82 4.77
C GLU A 75 -4.74 -6.00 4.85
N LEU A 76 -5.17 -7.21 4.43
CA LEU A 76 -4.30 -8.39 4.46
C LEU A 76 -3.08 -8.19 3.55
N GLU A 77 -3.30 -7.71 2.33
CA GLU A 77 -2.22 -7.45 1.35
C GLU A 77 -1.19 -6.46 1.90
N ARG A 78 -1.65 -5.36 2.49
CA ARG A 78 -0.77 -4.36 3.12
C ARG A 78 0.03 -4.95 4.28
N ARG A 79 -0.61 -5.78 5.13
CA ARG A 79 0.07 -6.46 6.24
C ARG A 79 1.08 -7.48 5.75
N LEU A 80 0.77 -8.21 4.69
CA LEU A 80 1.67 -9.20 4.09
C LEU A 80 2.90 -8.53 3.48
N LEU A 81 2.73 -7.45 2.73
CA LEU A 81 3.86 -6.65 2.21
C LEU A 81 4.73 -6.10 3.36
N ASN A 82 4.12 -5.59 4.43
CA ASN A 82 4.87 -5.10 5.58
C ASN A 82 5.66 -6.22 6.28
N TRP A 83 5.11 -7.43 6.37
CA TRP A 83 5.81 -8.59 6.91
C TRP A 83 7.04 -8.96 6.06
N PHE A 84 6.89 -9.02 4.72
CA PHE A 84 8.03 -9.24 3.81
C PHE A 84 9.10 -8.14 3.86
N GLY A 85 8.72 -6.89 4.19
CA GLY A 85 9.68 -5.80 4.40
C GLY A 85 10.50 -5.95 5.69
N ARG A 86 9.87 -6.45 6.76
CA ARG A 86 10.54 -6.69 8.05
C ARG A 86 11.49 -7.89 8.01
N ASP A 87 11.22 -8.87 7.16
CA ASP A 87 12.09 -10.02 6.94
C ASP A 87 12.51 -10.13 5.45
N PRO A 88 13.64 -9.51 5.08
CA PRO A 88 14.17 -9.59 3.72
C PRO A 88 14.54 -11.02 3.28
N SER A 89 14.73 -11.96 4.21
CA SER A 89 15.06 -13.35 3.91
C SER A 89 13.83 -14.21 3.59
N ALA A 90 12.63 -13.78 4.00
CA ALA A 90 11.39 -14.49 3.73
C ALA A 90 11.00 -14.37 2.25
N HIS A 91 11.09 -15.45 1.48
CA HIS A 91 10.75 -15.45 0.05
C HIS A 91 9.30 -15.87 -0.25
N TYR A 92 8.63 -16.52 0.70
CA TYR A 92 7.26 -16.98 0.52
C TYR A 92 6.52 -17.07 1.86
N VAL A 93 5.20 -17.20 1.79
CA VAL A 93 4.35 -17.60 2.91
C VAL A 93 3.42 -18.74 2.48
N ASP A 94 3.28 -19.75 3.33
CA ASP A 94 2.34 -20.85 3.10
C ASP A 94 1.07 -20.60 3.90
N LEU A 95 -0.02 -20.25 3.20
CA LEU A 95 -1.33 -19.97 3.79
C LEU A 95 -2.32 -21.08 3.46
N ASP A 96 -3.45 -21.11 4.15
CA ASP A 96 -4.53 -22.06 3.87
C ASP A 96 -5.03 -21.92 2.43
N ARG A 97 -5.29 -23.06 1.79
CA ARG A 97 -5.93 -23.10 0.47
C ARG A 97 -7.42 -22.84 0.62
N SER A 98 -7.79 -21.58 0.81
CA SER A 98 -9.19 -21.14 0.79
C SER A 98 -9.44 -20.12 -0.30
N ILE A 99 -10.68 -20.09 -0.78
CA ILE A 99 -11.16 -19.07 -1.73
C ILE A 99 -11.04 -17.69 -1.09
N GLU A 100 -11.29 -17.57 0.22
CA GLU A 100 -11.15 -16.32 0.97
C GLU A 100 -9.72 -15.79 0.91
N THR A 101 -8.72 -16.61 1.25
CA THR A 101 -7.31 -16.20 1.21
C THR A 101 -6.88 -15.79 -0.21
N ARG A 102 -7.27 -16.54 -1.24
CA ARG A 102 -6.99 -16.18 -2.64
C ARG A 102 -7.64 -14.85 -3.06
N LEU A 103 -8.89 -14.61 -2.67
CA LEU A 103 -9.58 -13.34 -2.97
C LEU A 103 -8.94 -12.16 -2.25
N GLN A 104 -8.59 -12.35 -0.98
CA GLN A 104 -7.95 -11.31 -0.17
C GLN A 104 -6.58 -10.91 -0.70
N LEU A 105 -5.87 -11.77 -1.43
CA LEU A 105 -4.55 -11.51 -2.02
C LEU A 105 -4.58 -11.26 -3.53
N SER A 106 -5.76 -11.11 -4.12
CA SER A 106 -5.93 -11.09 -5.57
C SER A 106 -5.28 -9.90 -6.26
N PHE A 107 -5.22 -8.72 -5.64
CA PHE A 107 -4.56 -7.57 -6.26
C PHE A 107 -3.04 -7.76 -6.31
N LEU A 108 -2.42 -8.24 -5.22
CA LEU A 108 -0.99 -8.55 -5.23
C LEU A 108 -0.61 -9.59 -6.30
N ILE A 109 -1.47 -10.58 -6.53
CA ILE A 109 -1.27 -11.60 -7.57
C ILE A 109 -1.43 -10.98 -8.96
N ASN A 110 -2.56 -10.29 -9.19
CA ASN A 110 -2.87 -9.68 -10.49
C ASN A 110 -1.84 -8.63 -10.91
N ASP A 111 -1.18 -7.99 -9.94
CA ASP A 111 -0.18 -6.96 -10.17
C ASP A 111 1.24 -7.53 -10.33
N GLY A 112 1.38 -8.86 -10.20
CA GLY A 112 2.64 -9.58 -10.31
C GLY A 112 3.59 -9.29 -9.14
N LEU A 113 3.05 -8.90 -7.98
CA LEU A 113 3.81 -8.70 -6.74
C LEU A 113 3.96 -10.00 -5.97
N LEU A 114 2.98 -10.90 -6.10
CA LEU A 114 3.02 -12.27 -5.62
C LEU A 114 2.81 -13.26 -6.77
N GLU A 115 3.47 -14.41 -6.67
CA GLU A 115 3.15 -15.60 -7.45
C GLU A 115 2.48 -16.65 -6.56
N LEU A 116 1.41 -17.27 -7.08
CA LEU A 116 0.70 -18.35 -6.41
C LEU A 116 1.19 -19.71 -6.92
N TRP A 117 1.68 -20.54 -6.02
CA TRP A 117 2.13 -21.91 -6.29
C TRP A 117 1.31 -22.88 -5.44
N GLU A 118 0.57 -23.77 -6.10
CA GLU A 118 -0.10 -24.86 -5.39
C GLU A 118 0.96 -25.87 -4.93
N ILE A 119 1.04 -26.08 -3.62
CA ILE A 119 1.95 -27.08 -3.06
C ILE A 119 1.19 -28.38 -2.82
N GLU A 120 1.77 -29.49 -3.30
CA GLU A 120 1.32 -30.83 -2.98
C GLU A 120 1.99 -31.28 -1.68
N GLY A 121 1.20 -31.62 -0.67
CA GLY A 121 1.72 -32.07 0.62
C GLY A 121 0.98 -31.45 1.81
N GLY A 122 0.44 -32.31 2.66
CA GLY A 122 -0.39 -31.98 3.82
C GLY A 122 -1.50 -33.01 3.95
N ALA A 123 -1.71 -33.56 5.16
CA ALA A 123 -2.83 -34.46 5.38
C ALA A 123 -4.14 -33.67 5.19
N GLU A 124 -4.91 -34.03 4.16
CA GLU A 124 -6.23 -33.47 3.95
C GLU A 124 -7.17 -34.03 5.02
N MET A 125 -7.65 -33.17 5.92
CA MET A 125 -8.58 -33.54 6.98
C MET A 125 -9.89 -32.81 6.78
N VAL A 126 -11.00 -33.53 6.81
CA VAL A 126 -12.33 -32.92 6.84
C VAL A 126 -12.76 -32.77 8.29
N VAL A 127 -12.88 -31.53 8.77
CA VAL A 127 -13.36 -31.22 10.12
C VAL A 127 -14.69 -30.47 9.97
N ASN A 128 -15.77 -31.05 10.47
CA ASN A 128 -17.13 -30.48 10.39
C ASN A 128 -17.55 -30.06 8.97
N GLY A 129 -17.14 -30.83 7.94
CA GLY A 129 -17.46 -30.54 6.54
C GLY A 129 -16.53 -29.54 5.83
N PHE A 130 -15.52 -29.01 6.52
CA PHE A 130 -14.50 -28.15 5.94
C PHE A 130 -13.19 -28.91 5.72
N THR A 131 -12.63 -28.79 4.53
CA THR A 131 -11.30 -29.30 4.23
C THR A 131 -10.25 -28.40 4.88
N VAL A 132 -9.47 -28.98 5.80
CA VAL A 132 -8.36 -28.35 6.50
C VAL A 132 -7.06 -29.07 6.12
N GLY A 133 -5.97 -28.33 6.01
CA GLY A 133 -4.62 -28.90 5.86
C GLY A 133 -3.97 -28.68 4.50
N LYS A 134 -4.74 -28.35 3.45
CA LYS A 134 -4.16 -27.90 2.17
C LYS A 134 -3.67 -26.47 2.30
N LYS A 135 -2.48 -26.22 1.78
CA LYS A 135 -1.86 -24.91 1.72
C LYS A 135 -1.54 -24.51 0.29
N ASP A 136 -1.47 -23.21 0.09
CA ASP A 136 -0.92 -22.58 -1.10
C ASP A 136 0.30 -21.75 -0.69
N ARG A 137 1.29 -21.72 -1.58
CA ARG A 137 2.50 -20.93 -1.41
C ARG A 137 2.39 -19.63 -2.19
N TYR A 138 2.55 -18.51 -1.49
CA TYR A 138 2.57 -17.18 -2.08
C TYR A 138 4.00 -16.64 -2.04
N ILE A 139 4.63 -16.49 -3.20
CA ILE A 139 6.03 -16.12 -3.36
C ILE A 139 6.14 -14.64 -3.69
N ILE A 140 6.94 -13.87 -2.95
CA ILE A 140 7.21 -12.47 -3.27
C ILE A 140 8.09 -12.35 -4.50
N THR A 141 7.63 -11.64 -5.53
CA THR A 141 8.39 -11.46 -6.77
C THR A 141 9.48 -10.41 -6.61
N ARG A 142 10.38 -10.30 -7.60
CA ARG A 142 11.33 -9.18 -7.67
C ARG A 142 10.60 -7.83 -7.66
N ARG A 143 9.49 -7.72 -8.40
CA ARG A 143 8.65 -6.51 -8.46
C ARG A 143 8.03 -6.20 -7.10
N GLY A 144 7.54 -7.22 -6.40
CA GLY A 144 7.05 -7.11 -5.02
C GLY A 144 8.11 -6.55 -4.06
N ARG A 145 9.35 -7.04 -4.14
CA ARG A 145 10.48 -6.53 -3.34
C ARG A 145 10.84 -5.08 -3.69
N GLU A 146 10.82 -4.72 -4.97
CA GLU A 146 11.07 -3.34 -5.41
C GLU A 146 10.02 -2.37 -4.87
N MET A 147 8.75 -2.74 -4.98
CA MET A 147 7.65 -1.98 -4.40
C MET A 147 7.82 -1.77 -2.89
N ILE A 148 8.18 -2.82 -2.13
CA ILE A 148 8.44 -2.70 -0.69
C ILE A 148 9.58 -1.70 -0.41
N ARG A 149 10.69 -1.77 -1.16
CA ARG A 149 11.79 -0.81 -1.01
C ARG A 149 11.35 0.63 -1.25
N HIS A 150 10.54 0.88 -2.28
CA HIS A 150 10.01 2.22 -2.54
C HIS A 150 9.08 2.71 -1.42
N LEU A 151 8.25 1.81 -0.87
CA LEU A 151 7.40 2.13 0.28
C LEU A 151 8.22 2.49 1.53
N ASP A 152 9.26 1.71 1.84
CA ASP A 152 10.11 1.93 3.01
C ASP A 152 11.00 3.19 2.87
N ALA A 153 11.47 3.47 1.65
CA ALA A 153 12.28 4.65 1.33
C ALA A 153 11.43 5.94 1.15
N ALA A 154 10.10 5.83 1.13
CA ALA A 154 9.19 6.90 0.71
C ALA A 154 9.52 7.45 -0.70
N GLU A 155 10.04 6.60 -1.59
CA GLU A 155 10.37 6.94 -2.96
C GLU A 155 9.14 6.74 -3.88
N PRO A 156 8.95 7.59 -4.92
CA PRO A 156 7.86 7.40 -5.87
C PRO A 156 8.03 6.07 -6.63
N ILE A 157 6.96 5.27 -6.74
CA ILE A 157 6.92 4.16 -7.70
C ILE A 157 6.73 4.78 -9.09
N LEU A 158 7.83 4.98 -9.80
CA LEU A 158 7.82 5.29 -11.21
C LEU A 158 7.76 3.95 -11.94
N ASP A 159 6.72 3.78 -12.77
CA ASP A 159 6.46 2.63 -13.65
C ASP A 159 5.51 1.56 -13.08
N ALA A 160 4.22 1.71 -13.44
CA ALA A 160 3.18 0.68 -13.33
C ALA A 160 2.87 0.10 -14.71
#